data_AF-A0A1Y3MWH2-F1
#
_entry.id   AF-A0A1Y3MWH2-F1
#
_cell.length_a   1.000
_cell.length_b   1.000
_cell.length_c   1.000
_cell.angle_alpha   90.00
_cell.angle_beta   90.00
_cell.angle_gamma   90.00
#
_symmetry.space_group_name_H-M   'P 1'
#
loop_
_entity.id
_entity.type
_entity.pdbx_description
1 polymer ?
#
loop_
_entity_poly.entity_id
_entity_poly.type
_entity_poly.pdbx_seq_one_letter_code
_entity_poly.pdbx_strand_id
1 'polypeptide(L)'
;MFKNILKLLVVFSACSIYTVKGDSPLVNQAKDVTLDYTKEGVLRKSNECSVNFVNYGIKNDIININLKKEKNPDGTFNLRIGELKNGNEGLNKYKTGYKFSNNEIKNYVKISQNKSDIKNFEVASAVDGKYSLLVKNLKTCDGLTVKQTYKEPALMATYLYYSNVKPTNINHAFDIVEFGPSSNNVPYDLIHWDMNTGLDRVREQCGIYIDYNGREQTGGFHWIWYLSTDNINTEKCNNTAFYKAAKSSYVDYEQMDELFGDYYEGYVIKREGSDNGHMDGILVNQKYLIEIYQNGCSEQNKDQVICTISSNKKLSYSEFKKEFIDNCLSVIIDQNEEPKWKVDPASISAKFSTYSLDIVNYNRGALPKSETETVSYKEFKAANSSGIARFSVSLDCGEGSYVGDKCRCNACPVNCASCLDGNTCTKCKDGSELVDGKCVCMRGYIENHDGVCVVKTTTTTTTTTTTTTTTTTTTTTTPEPSTTEEPTTEEPAEETTQEPTEIPTDEVSESVTNETEIPTDNESSEEDVSEEVETDDVKEVKESESETETENIKDDDDNEVKVEDNTDEQQTTRIITKTKTVVINKETVPKTKKKCYVKHH
;
A
#
# COMPACT_ATOMS: atom_id res chain seq x y z
N MET A 1 -51.96 42.23 -0.44
CA MET A 1 -50.73 42.59 -1.17
C MET A 1 -49.65 42.98 -0.16
N PHE A 2 -48.55 42.23 -0.17
CA PHE A 2 -47.22 42.47 0.39
C PHE A 2 -47.04 43.09 1.79
N LYS A 3 -46.60 42.21 2.72
CA LYS A 3 -45.67 42.50 3.82
C LYS A 3 -44.26 42.68 3.27
N ASN A 4 -43.51 43.61 3.85
CA ASN A 4 -42.03 43.72 3.92
C ASN A 4 -41.75 45.04 4.66
N ILE A 5 -40.78 45.27 5.56
CA ILE A 5 -39.49 44.69 5.99
C ILE A 5 -39.21 45.46 7.32
N LEU A 6 -38.75 44.90 8.44
CA LEU A 6 -37.35 44.57 8.74
C LEU A 6 -37.29 44.02 10.18
N LYS A 7 -36.80 42.80 10.37
CA LYS A 7 -36.25 42.34 11.65
C LYS A 7 -34.83 41.85 11.39
N LEU A 8 -33.90 42.47 12.10
CA LEU A 8 -32.48 42.14 12.19
C LEU A 8 -32.35 40.80 12.96
N LEU A 9 -31.80 39.77 12.33
CA LEU A 9 -31.46 38.50 12.96
C LEU A 9 -29.94 38.34 12.98
N VAL A 10 -29.41 38.25 14.20
CA VAL A 10 -28.04 37.86 14.51
C VAL A 10 -27.89 36.37 14.22
N VAL A 11 -26.95 36.03 13.34
CA VAL A 11 -26.58 34.64 13.01
C VAL A 11 -25.66 34.12 14.11
N PHE A 12 -26.15 33.17 14.93
CA PHE A 12 -25.30 32.30 15.74
C PHE A 12 -25.01 31.04 14.93
N SER A 13 -23.72 30.81 14.64
CA SER A 13 -23.21 29.57 14.08
C SER A 13 -23.31 28.47 15.13
N ALA A 14 -24.12 27.44 14.86
CA ALA A 14 -24.26 26.27 15.73
C ALA A 14 -23.09 25.31 15.48
N CYS A 15 -22.09 25.32 16.36
CA CYS A 15 -21.19 24.17 16.51
C CYS A 15 -21.95 23.07 17.28
N SER A 16 -22.15 21.91 16.68
CA SER A 16 -22.70 20.73 17.35
C SER A 16 -21.69 20.22 18.39
N ILE A 17 -21.88 20.61 19.65
CA ILE A 17 -21.12 20.09 20.79
C ILE A 17 -21.75 18.74 21.18
N TYR A 18 -21.06 17.65 20.88
CA TYR A 18 -21.43 16.32 21.36
C TYR A 18 -20.91 16.12 22.80
N THR A 19 -21.75 16.38 23.80
CA THR A 19 -21.50 15.96 25.19
C THR A 19 -21.89 14.50 25.37
N VAL A 20 -20.90 13.61 25.48
CA VAL A 20 -21.13 12.19 25.82
C VAL A 20 -21.01 12.01 27.34
N LYS A 21 -22.07 11.52 27.99
CA LYS A 21 -22.00 11.00 29.36
C LYS A 21 -21.41 9.60 29.30
N GLY A 22 -20.29 9.36 30.00
CA GLY A 22 -19.65 8.04 30.03
C GLY A 22 -20.51 7.01 30.76
N ASP A 23 -20.79 5.90 30.10
CA ASP A 23 -21.49 4.76 30.70
C ASP A 23 -20.51 3.77 31.34
N SER A 24 -20.95 3.28 32.51
CA SER A 24 -20.52 2.11 33.27
C SER A 24 -19.59 2.34 34.50
N PRO A 25 -19.92 1.73 35.66
CA PRO A 25 -19.34 2.09 36.94
C PRO A 25 -18.25 1.09 37.35
N LEU A 26 -17.02 1.56 37.54
CA LEU A 26 -16.10 1.04 38.55
C LEU A 26 -14.97 2.06 38.80
N VAL A 27 -15.05 2.66 40.00
CA VAL A 27 -13.98 3.27 40.82
C VAL A 27 -13.49 4.69 40.46
N ASN A 28 -13.99 5.64 41.29
CA ASN A 28 -13.47 6.96 41.68
C ASN A 28 -13.86 8.24 40.89
N GLN A 29 -14.93 8.87 41.39
CA GLN A 29 -15.01 10.29 41.82
C GLN A 29 -14.68 11.45 40.85
N ALA A 30 -14.66 11.29 39.53
CA ALA A 30 -14.58 12.44 38.63
C ALA A 30 -15.95 13.09 38.30
N LYS A 31 -16.78 13.40 39.31
CA LYS A 31 -18.14 13.96 39.10
C LYS A 31 -18.16 15.32 38.37
N ASP A 32 -17.02 16.01 38.27
CA ASP A 32 -16.91 17.37 37.71
C ASP A 32 -16.03 17.45 36.44
N VAL A 33 -15.78 16.32 35.76
CA VAL A 33 -15.01 16.32 34.51
C VAL A 33 -15.94 16.17 33.31
N THR A 34 -15.82 17.06 32.33
CA THR A 34 -16.47 16.92 31.03
C THR A 34 -15.44 16.94 29.91
N LEU A 35 -15.76 16.27 28.80
CA LEU A 35 -14.89 16.19 27.62
C LEU A 35 -15.60 16.83 26.42
N ASP A 36 -14.90 17.70 25.72
CA ASP A 36 -15.30 18.15 24.39
C ASP A 36 -14.27 17.67 23.36
N TYR A 37 -14.76 17.01 22.32
CA TYR A 37 -13.92 16.54 21.21
C TYR A 37 -13.90 17.61 20.13
N THR A 38 -12.70 18.10 19.80
CA THR A 38 -12.49 19.18 18.84
C THR A 38 -11.33 18.85 17.89
N LYS A 39 -11.27 19.54 16.74
CA LYS A 39 -10.15 19.41 15.79
C LYS A 39 -8.77 19.66 16.42
N GLU A 40 -8.73 20.45 17.48
CA GLU A 40 -7.51 20.75 18.24
C GLU A 40 -7.12 19.65 19.24
N GLY A 41 -8.00 18.69 19.55
CA GLY A 41 -7.79 17.66 20.57
C GLY A 41 -9.03 17.39 21.43
N VAL A 42 -8.82 16.66 22.53
CA VAL A 42 -9.83 16.38 23.54
C VAL A 42 -9.69 17.41 24.67
N LEU A 43 -10.60 18.36 24.72
CA LEU A 43 -10.67 19.36 25.78
C LEU A 43 -11.28 18.74 27.03
N ARG A 44 -10.43 18.47 28.02
CA ARG A 44 -10.83 18.04 29.35
C ARG A 44 -11.13 19.25 30.22
N LYS A 45 -12.39 19.46 30.58
CA LYS A 45 -12.83 20.52 31.49
C LYS A 45 -12.95 19.97 32.90
N SER A 46 -12.38 20.68 33.87
CA SER A 46 -12.54 20.38 35.29
C SER A 46 -12.44 21.64 36.13
N ASN A 47 -12.86 21.57 37.38
CA ASN A 47 -12.70 22.65 38.36
C ASN A 47 -11.22 23.04 38.59
N GLU A 48 -10.30 22.07 38.53
CA GLU A 48 -8.87 22.30 38.65
C GLU A 48 -8.36 23.07 37.45
N CYS A 49 -8.45 22.52 36.24
CA CYS A 49 -7.89 23.12 35.04
C CYS A 49 -8.57 22.55 33.79
N SER A 50 -8.86 23.40 32.81
CA SER A 50 -9.26 22.96 31.47
C SER A 50 -8.01 22.80 30.61
N VAL A 51 -7.78 21.61 30.06
CA VAL A 51 -6.59 21.30 29.27
C VAL A 51 -7.00 20.52 28.03
N ASN A 52 -6.47 20.92 26.89
CA ASN A 52 -6.67 20.22 25.62
C ASN A 52 -5.58 19.15 25.44
N PHE A 53 -5.98 17.89 25.28
CA PHE A 53 -5.07 16.76 25.12
C PHE A 53 -5.10 16.24 23.70
N VAL A 54 -3.91 16.07 23.10
CA VAL A 54 -3.75 15.58 21.73
C VAL A 54 -2.97 14.28 21.72
N ASN A 55 -3.55 13.26 21.10
CA ASN A 55 -3.01 11.89 20.97
C ASN A 55 -2.93 11.09 22.28
N TYR A 56 -3.67 11.47 23.33
CA TYR A 56 -3.68 10.79 24.64
C TYR A 56 -4.81 9.78 24.85
N GLY A 57 -5.57 9.45 23.81
CA GLY A 57 -6.72 8.56 23.93
C GLY A 57 -8.05 9.30 23.99
N ILE A 58 -9.09 8.60 24.42
CA ILE A 58 -10.46 9.12 24.56
C ILE A 58 -11.08 8.68 25.89
N LYS A 59 -12.25 9.23 26.23
CA LYS A 59 -13.07 8.78 27.37
C LYS A 59 -12.25 8.63 28.66
N ASN A 60 -12.15 7.42 29.19
CA ASN A 60 -11.48 7.11 30.45
C ASN A 60 -9.98 7.41 30.41
N ASP A 61 -9.34 7.39 29.25
CA ASP A 61 -7.94 7.77 29.11
C ASP A 61 -7.70 9.21 29.52
N ILE A 62 -8.66 10.10 29.21
CA ILE A 62 -8.58 11.53 29.49
C ILE A 62 -9.24 11.88 30.83
N ILE A 63 -10.37 11.24 31.16
CA ILE A 63 -11.08 11.48 32.43
C ILE A 63 -10.16 11.17 33.62
N ASN A 64 -9.42 10.05 33.53
CA ASN A 64 -8.57 9.57 34.61
C ASN A 64 -7.22 10.28 34.72
N ILE A 65 -6.91 11.25 33.84
CA ILE A 65 -5.73 12.10 33.98
C ILE A 65 -5.86 12.91 35.27
N ASN A 66 -4.85 12.80 36.13
CA ASN A 66 -4.81 13.50 37.40
C ASN A 66 -4.27 14.93 37.19
N LEU A 67 -5.08 15.94 37.46
CA LEU A 67 -4.68 17.35 37.43
C LEU A 67 -4.65 17.93 38.84
N LYS A 68 -3.53 18.57 39.19
CA LYS A 68 -3.40 19.26 40.48
C LYS A 68 -2.69 20.61 40.32
N LYS A 69 -3.34 21.68 40.75
CA LYS A 69 -2.74 23.01 40.85
C LYS A 69 -1.99 23.21 42.17
N GLU A 70 -0.78 23.75 42.07
CA GLU A 70 0.05 24.14 43.21
C GLU A 70 0.35 25.64 43.11
N LYS A 71 -0.30 26.46 43.95
CA LYS A 71 -0.16 27.93 43.90
C LYS A 71 1.24 28.35 44.35
N ASN A 72 1.85 29.25 43.59
CA ASN A 72 3.11 29.89 43.93
C ASN A 72 2.86 31.22 44.66
N PRO A 73 3.83 31.72 45.45
CA PRO A 73 3.69 32.99 46.18
C PRO A 73 3.52 34.23 45.28
N ASP A 74 3.97 34.17 44.02
CA ASP A 74 3.93 35.25 43.04
C ASP A 74 2.59 35.36 42.29
N GLY A 75 1.59 34.56 42.68
CA GLY A 75 0.28 34.50 42.05
C GLY A 75 0.22 33.60 40.81
N THR A 76 1.33 33.01 40.38
CA THR A 76 1.33 31.92 39.39
C THR A 76 1.00 30.58 40.05
N PHE A 77 0.90 29.51 39.28
CA PHE A 77 0.78 28.14 39.80
C PHE A 77 1.58 27.15 38.96
N ASN A 78 1.99 26.05 39.57
CA ASN A 78 2.48 24.87 38.86
C ASN A 78 1.33 23.91 38.65
N LEU A 79 1.27 23.28 37.48
CA LEU A 79 0.27 22.27 37.15
C LEU A 79 0.96 20.91 37.06
N ARG A 80 0.56 19.98 37.94
CA ARG A 80 0.91 18.57 37.81
C ARG A 80 -0.13 17.87 36.96
N ILE A 81 0.33 17.12 35.97
CA ILE A 81 -0.47 16.29 35.07
C ILE A 81 0.05 14.86 35.19
N GLY A 82 -0.72 13.97 35.80
CA GLY A 82 -0.32 12.57 36.05
C GLY A 82 -1.08 11.56 35.18
N GLU A 83 -0.58 10.32 35.18
CA GLU A 83 -1.22 9.17 34.51
C GLU A 83 -1.30 9.27 32.98
N LEU A 84 -0.41 10.02 32.33
CA LEU A 84 -0.36 10.12 30.87
C LEU A 84 0.21 8.84 30.27
N LYS A 85 -0.51 8.20 29.35
CA LYS A 85 -0.02 7.06 28.57
C LYS A 85 1.12 7.51 27.63
N ASN A 86 2.22 6.76 27.61
CA ASN A 86 3.30 6.97 26.64
C ASN A 86 3.04 6.16 25.36
N GLY A 87 2.49 6.80 24.33
CA GLY A 87 2.23 6.17 23.04
C GLY A 87 3.48 5.71 22.29
N ASN A 88 4.67 6.16 22.69
CA ASN A 88 5.94 5.69 22.11
C ASN A 88 6.41 4.35 22.68
N GLU A 89 5.82 3.87 23.78
CA GLU A 89 6.22 2.61 24.38
C GLU A 89 5.98 1.46 23.40
N GLY A 90 7.06 0.74 23.05
CA GLY A 90 6.97 -0.45 22.24
C GLY A 90 6.70 -0.22 20.75
N LEU A 91 6.62 1.03 20.25
CA LEU A 91 6.06 1.37 18.94
C LEU A 91 6.50 0.47 17.76
N ASN A 92 7.80 0.15 17.65
CA ASN A 92 8.36 -0.73 16.62
C ASN A 92 9.30 -1.80 17.21
N LYS A 93 8.80 -2.64 18.12
CA LYS A 93 9.58 -3.73 18.74
C LYS A 93 10.80 -3.22 19.51
N TYR A 94 10.55 -2.51 20.60
CA TYR A 94 11.62 -2.18 21.55
C TYR A 94 11.98 -3.44 22.36
N LYS A 95 13.29 -3.61 22.63
CA LYS A 95 13.81 -4.69 23.48
C LYS A 95 12.94 -4.84 24.73
N THR A 96 12.62 -6.08 25.11
CA THR A 96 11.88 -6.37 26.34
C THR A 96 12.50 -5.61 27.52
N GLY A 97 11.70 -4.78 28.18
CA GLY A 97 12.15 -3.96 29.32
C GLY A 97 12.77 -2.59 28.98
N TYR A 98 12.82 -2.17 27.71
CA TYR A 98 13.16 -0.79 27.36
C TYR A 98 12.15 0.19 27.98
N LYS A 99 12.66 1.26 28.58
CA LYS A 99 11.86 2.32 29.20
C LYS A 99 12.41 3.65 28.73
N PHE A 100 11.52 4.51 28.23
CA PHE A 100 11.88 5.87 27.88
C PHE A 100 12.30 6.64 29.13
N SER A 101 13.48 7.25 29.08
CA SER A 101 13.94 8.16 30.12
C SER A 101 13.12 9.46 30.12
N ASN A 102 13.16 10.21 31.23
CA ASN A 102 12.50 11.51 31.33
C ASN A 102 12.91 12.48 30.21
N ASN A 103 14.20 12.46 29.83
CA ASN A 103 14.73 13.33 28.76
C ASN A 103 14.20 12.92 27.39
N GLU A 104 14.08 11.61 27.12
CA GLU A 104 13.54 11.13 25.86
C GLU A 104 12.05 11.47 25.74
N ILE A 105 11.26 11.21 26.79
CA ILE A 105 9.83 11.56 26.79
C ILE A 105 9.66 13.06 26.55
N LYS A 106 10.50 13.90 27.17
CA LYS A 106 10.45 15.36 27.00
C LYS A 106 10.58 15.81 25.54
N ASN A 107 11.33 15.09 24.71
CA ASN A 107 11.48 15.41 23.29
C ASN A 107 10.21 15.15 22.48
N TYR A 108 9.30 14.32 22.99
CA TYR A 108 8.08 13.91 22.30
C TYR A 108 6.80 14.43 22.97
N VAL A 109 6.93 15.40 23.86
CA VAL A 109 5.81 16.11 24.48
C VAL A 109 5.91 17.59 24.11
N LYS A 110 4.85 18.11 23.50
CA LYS A 110 4.71 19.52 23.17
C LYS A 110 3.63 20.13 24.05
N ILE A 111 3.98 21.20 24.76
CA ILE A 111 3.06 21.96 25.59
C ILE A 111 2.99 23.37 25.01
N SER A 112 1.78 23.86 24.77
CA SER A 112 1.57 25.22 24.30
C SER A 112 0.41 25.87 25.04
N GLN A 113 0.44 27.20 25.15
CA GLN A 113 -0.66 27.99 25.67
C GLN A 113 -0.97 29.10 24.67
N ASN A 114 -2.21 29.15 24.18
CA ASN A 114 -2.61 30.09 23.13
C ASN A 114 -1.64 30.05 21.93
N LYS A 115 -1.28 28.83 21.50
CA LYS A 115 -0.33 28.54 20.42
C LYS A 115 1.12 28.97 20.67
N SER A 116 1.44 29.50 21.85
CA SER A 116 2.82 29.79 22.25
C SER A 116 3.43 28.62 22.99
N ASP A 117 4.61 28.16 22.56
CA ASP A 117 5.29 27.02 23.14
C ASP A 117 5.74 27.27 24.58
N ILE A 118 5.51 26.28 25.45
CA ILE A 118 6.01 26.25 26.83
C ILE A 118 7.14 25.22 26.90
N LYS A 119 8.38 25.70 27.02
CA LYS A 119 9.57 24.83 27.15
C LYS A 119 9.94 24.48 28.60
N ASN A 120 9.43 25.27 29.56
CA ASN A 120 9.74 25.09 30.98
C ASN A 120 8.76 24.12 31.65
N PHE A 121 8.99 22.83 31.42
CA PHE A 121 8.31 21.75 32.11
C PHE A 121 9.27 20.61 32.44
N GLU A 122 8.88 19.81 33.42
CA GLU A 122 9.59 18.60 33.82
C GLU A 122 8.76 17.38 33.49
N VAL A 123 9.45 16.27 33.21
CA VAL A 123 8.85 14.96 32.99
C VAL A 123 9.33 14.03 34.10
N ALA A 124 8.42 13.23 34.62
CA ALA A 124 8.75 12.08 35.45
C ALA A 124 8.07 10.84 34.88
N SER A 125 8.86 9.90 34.34
CA SER A 125 8.37 8.60 33.91
C SER A 125 7.78 7.86 35.12
N ALA A 126 6.69 7.15 34.88
CA ALA A 126 6.07 6.29 35.88
C ALA A 126 6.32 4.82 35.51
N VAL A 127 5.87 3.92 36.38
CA VAL A 127 5.77 2.49 36.05
C VAL A 127 4.71 2.27 34.96
N ASP A 128 4.80 1.13 34.28
CA ASP A 128 3.77 0.61 33.38
C ASP A 128 3.41 1.50 32.17
N GLY A 129 4.41 2.08 31.51
CA GLY A 129 4.21 2.77 30.24
C GLY A 129 3.56 4.14 30.35
N LYS A 130 3.56 4.74 31.54
CA LYS A 130 2.99 6.07 31.81
C LYS A 130 4.05 7.07 32.21
N TYR A 131 3.67 8.35 32.27
CA TYR A 131 4.48 9.43 32.81
C TYR A 131 3.61 10.57 33.37
N SER A 132 4.29 11.52 33.98
CA SER A 132 3.70 12.74 34.50
C SER A 132 4.49 13.97 34.05
N LEU A 133 3.81 15.11 34.03
CA LEU A 133 4.36 16.42 33.70
C LEU A 133 4.19 17.38 34.88
N LEU A 134 5.18 18.26 35.04
CA LEU A 134 5.08 19.44 35.90
C LEU A 134 5.31 20.68 35.03
N VAL A 135 4.23 21.41 34.74
CA VAL A 135 4.28 22.68 34.00
C VAL A 135 4.38 23.82 35.01
N LYS A 136 5.43 24.64 34.92
CA LYS A 136 5.74 25.63 35.96
C LYS A 136 5.22 27.02 35.62
N ASN A 137 4.90 27.79 36.66
CA ASN A 137 4.64 29.23 36.61
C ASN A 137 3.54 29.66 35.62
N LEU A 138 2.48 28.87 35.50
CA LEU A 138 1.29 29.21 34.71
C LEU A 138 0.48 30.32 35.40
N LYS A 139 -0.12 31.19 34.59
CA LYS A 139 -1.05 32.24 35.07
C LYS A 139 -2.52 31.86 34.88
N THR A 140 -2.81 31.08 33.83
CA THR A 140 -4.14 30.56 33.52
C THR A 140 -4.02 29.16 32.93
N CYS A 141 -5.14 28.43 32.90
CA CYS A 141 -5.30 27.20 32.14
C CYS A 141 -5.83 27.45 30.72
N ASP A 142 -6.34 28.64 30.45
CA ASP A 142 -6.99 28.93 29.18
C ASP A 142 -6.02 28.73 28.01
N GLY A 143 -6.49 28.01 27.00
CA GLY A 143 -5.73 27.68 25.80
C GLY A 143 -4.53 26.76 26.04
N LEU A 144 -4.42 26.08 27.19
CA LEU A 144 -3.35 25.12 27.46
C LEU A 144 -3.61 23.81 26.69
N THR A 145 -2.63 23.42 25.89
CA THR A 145 -2.62 22.18 25.10
C THR A 145 -1.41 21.35 25.46
N VAL A 146 -1.62 20.04 25.63
CA VAL A 146 -0.58 19.04 25.78
C VAL A 146 -0.73 18.02 24.65
N LYS A 147 0.31 17.85 23.85
CA LYS A 147 0.36 16.93 22.72
C LYS A 147 1.51 15.95 22.89
N GLN A 148 1.24 14.66 22.73
CA GLN A 148 2.31 13.69 22.48
C GLN A 148 2.55 13.51 20.98
N THR A 149 3.81 13.43 20.62
CA THR A 149 4.30 13.08 19.28
C THR A 149 4.98 11.72 19.33
N TYR A 150 5.18 11.12 18.18
CA TYR A 150 5.76 9.79 18.02
C TYR A 150 7.15 9.90 17.41
N LYS A 151 8.10 9.18 17.98
CA LYS A 151 9.52 9.19 17.62
C LYS A 151 9.75 8.61 16.23
N GLU A 152 9.05 7.53 15.91
CA GLU A 152 9.21 6.75 14.68
C GLU A 152 7.81 6.52 14.08
N PRO A 153 7.70 6.35 12.75
CA PRO A 153 6.48 5.83 12.14
C PRO A 153 6.12 4.47 12.74
N ALA A 154 4.82 4.16 12.84
CA ALA A 154 4.39 2.83 13.24
C ALA A 154 4.55 1.85 12.07
N LEU A 155 5.18 0.70 12.31
CA LEU A 155 5.23 -0.38 11.33
C LEU A 155 3.88 -1.12 11.30
N MET A 156 3.26 -1.18 10.12
CA MET A 156 1.91 -1.68 9.90
C MET A 156 1.93 -2.86 8.92
N ALA A 157 1.46 -4.03 9.38
CA ALA A 157 1.17 -5.18 8.55
C ALA A 157 -0.17 -4.98 7.84
N THR A 158 -0.21 -5.11 6.51
CA THR A 158 -1.44 -4.94 5.73
C THR A 158 -2.14 -6.28 5.48
N TYR A 159 -3.46 -6.28 5.72
CA TYR A 159 -4.30 -7.45 5.53
C TYR A 159 -5.61 -7.05 4.84
N LEU A 160 -6.20 -8.00 4.12
CA LEU A 160 -7.47 -7.81 3.43
C LEU A 160 -8.49 -8.77 4.01
N TYR A 161 -9.55 -8.25 4.61
CA TYR A 161 -10.76 -9.03 4.81
C TYR A 161 -11.42 -9.22 3.44
N TYR A 162 -11.71 -10.46 3.04
CA TYR A 162 -12.28 -10.81 1.72
C TYR A 162 -13.76 -10.39 1.60
N SER A 163 -14.00 -9.10 1.74
CA SER A 163 -15.27 -8.42 1.80
C SER A 163 -15.26 -7.21 0.89
N ASN A 164 -16.43 -6.94 0.32
CA ASN A 164 -16.69 -5.73 -0.45
C ASN A 164 -17.18 -4.56 0.40
N VAL A 165 -17.46 -4.82 1.68
CA VAL A 165 -18.07 -3.87 2.60
C VAL A 165 -17.34 -3.89 3.93
N LYS A 166 -17.27 -2.72 4.58
CA LYS A 166 -16.67 -2.64 5.93
C LYS A 166 -17.49 -3.52 6.89
N PRO A 167 -16.85 -4.39 7.69
CA PRO A 167 -17.56 -5.16 8.71
C PRO A 167 -18.15 -4.22 9.78
N THR A 168 -19.36 -4.53 10.26
CA THR A 168 -20.07 -3.71 11.26
C THR A 168 -19.49 -3.82 12.66
N ASN A 169 -18.87 -4.96 12.98
CA ASN A 169 -18.13 -5.16 14.22
C ASN A 169 -16.66 -5.36 13.88
N ILE A 170 -15.81 -4.35 14.01
CA ILE A 170 -14.39 -4.44 13.60
C ILE A 170 -13.48 -5.05 14.70
N ASN A 171 -13.92 -5.03 15.96
CA ASN A 171 -13.11 -5.40 17.13
C ASN A 171 -13.47 -6.80 17.65
N HIS A 172 -13.58 -7.78 16.76
CA HIS A 172 -13.75 -9.17 17.13
C HIS A 172 -12.78 -10.06 16.35
N ALA A 173 -12.60 -11.29 16.83
CA ALA A 173 -11.84 -12.28 16.10
C ALA A 173 -12.64 -12.73 14.88
N PHE A 174 -12.10 -12.50 13.70
CA PHE A 174 -12.60 -13.07 12.46
C PHE A 174 -11.97 -14.44 12.20
N ASP A 175 -12.62 -15.27 11.37
CA ASP A 175 -12.00 -16.49 10.91
C ASP A 175 -10.82 -16.14 9.99
N ILE A 176 -9.65 -16.69 10.30
CA ILE A 176 -8.41 -16.46 9.55
C ILE A 176 -8.56 -16.85 8.07
N VAL A 177 -9.50 -17.76 7.74
CA VAL A 177 -9.79 -18.18 6.36
C VAL A 177 -10.41 -17.07 5.51
N GLU A 178 -10.99 -16.05 6.14
CA GLU A 178 -11.64 -14.90 5.50
C GLU A 178 -10.67 -13.72 5.33
N PHE A 179 -9.42 -13.87 5.77
CA PHE A 179 -8.37 -12.87 5.66
C PHE A 179 -7.27 -13.30 4.69
N GLY A 180 -6.80 -12.32 3.92
CA GLY A 180 -5.64 -12.40 3.05
C GLY A 180 -4.47 -11.56 3.57
N PRO A 181 -3.23 -11.93 3.20
CA PRO A 181 -2.91 -13.08 2.36
C PRO A 181 -2.93 -14.41 3.13
N SER A 182 -3.36 -15.46 2.41
CA SER A 182 -3.19 -16.88 2.70
C SER A 182 -3.39 -17.45 4.11
N SER A 183 -4.03 -16.71 5.01
CA SER A 183 -4.28 -17.17 6.39
C SER A 183 -3.00 -17.66 7.10
N ASN A 184 -1.84 -17.17 6.64
CA ASN A 184 -0.49 -17.64 7.01
C ASN A 184 0.29 -16.59 7.82
N ASN A 185 -0.37 -15.50 8.19
CA ASN A 185 0.19 -14.38 8.96
C ASN A 185 1.37 -13.67 8.25
N VAL A 186 1.50 -13.84 6.93
CA VAL A 186 2.37 -13.04 6.07
C VAL A 186 1.50 -11.91 5.52
N PRO A 187 1.80 -10.63 5.78
CA PRO A 187 1.00 -9.52 5.25
C PRO A 187 1.25 -9.32 3.75
N TYR A 188 0.39 -8.54 3.08
CA TYR A 188 0.68 -8.11 1.70
C TYR A 188 1.95 -7.27 1.68
N ASP A 189 2.12 -6.39 2.67
CA ASP A 189 3.35 -5.66 2.90
C ASP A 189 3.48 -5.19 4.36
N LEU A 190 4.69 -4.79 4.75
CA LEU A 190 4.98 -4.09 5.99
C LEU A 190 5.32 -2.63 5.69
N ILE A 191 4.38 -1.74 5.97
CA ILE A 191 4.46 -0.32 5.61
C ILE A 191 4.56 0.58 6.85
N HIS A 192 5.18 1.74 6.71
CA HIS A 192 5.40 2.70 7.78
C HIS A 192 4.34 3.80 7.75
N TRP A 193 3.60 3.94 8.85
CA TRP A 193 2.59 4.98 9.01
C TRP A 193 3.11 6.10 9.92
N ASP A 194 3.25 7.32 9.42
CA ASP A 194 3.58 8.47 10.26
C ASP A 194 2.39 8.80 11.16
N MET A 195 2.45 8.32 12.40
CA MET A 195 1.41 8.55 13.39
C MET A 195 1.20 10.03 13.71
N ASN A 196 2.24 10.88 13.58
CA ASN A 196 2.09 12.30 13.89
C ASN A 196 1.14 12.96 12.90
N THR A 197 1.41 12.85 11.60
CA THR A 197 0.55 13.42 10.56
C THR A 197 -0.75 12.65 10.42
N GLY A 198 -0.72 11.32 10.55
CA GLY A 198 -1.87 10.45 10.41
C GLY A 198 -2.95 10.74 11.45
N LEU A 199 -2.58 10.80 12.73
CA LEU A 199 -3.52 11.14 13.80
C LEU A 199 -4.02 12.58 13.71
N ASP A 200 -3.17 13.52 13.29
CA ASP A 200 -3.59 14.91 13.08
C ASP A 200 -4.62 15.03 11.96
N ARG A 201 -4.35 14.45 10.78
CA ARG A 201 -5.26 14.50 9.62
C ARG A 201 -6.59 13.82 9.91
N VAL A 202 -6.56 12.61 10.47
CA VAL A 202 -7.77 11.86 10.82
C VAL A 202 -8.61 12.63 11.85
N ARG A 203 -7.99 13.27 12.85
CA ARG A 203 -8.69 14.11 13.82
C ARG A 203 -9.27 15.38 13.19
N GLU A 204 -8.49 16.09 12.40
CA GLU A 204 -8.89 17.41 11.87
C GLU A 204 -9.95 17.32 10.77
N GLN A 205 -9.87 16.27 9.94
CA GLN A 205 -10.79 16.05 8.83
C GLN A 205 -12.02 15.25 9.25
N CYS A 206 -11.86 14.26 10.12
CA CYS A 206 -12.93 13.34 10.49
C CYS A 206 -13.39 13.43 11.95
N GLY A 207 -12.68 14.18 12.79
CA GLY A 207 -12.99 14.19 14.23
C GLY A 207 -12.85 12.80 14.84
N ILE A 208 -11.88 12.01 14.35
CA ILE A 208 -11.56 10.67 14.82
C ILE A 208 -10.30 10.67 15.68
N TYR A 209 -10.37 10.01 16.84
CA TYR A 209 -9.32 10.02 17.85
C TYR A 209 -8.89 8.59 18.18
N ILE A 210 -7.58 8.41 18.41
CA ILE A 210 -7.01 7.15 18.87
C ILE A 210 -7.66 6.71 20.20
N ASP A 211 -7.98 5.43 20.31
CA ASP A 211 -8.52 4.82 21.53
C ASP A 211 -7.51 3.81 22.07
N TYR A 212 -7.12 3.94 23.34
CA TYR A 212 -6.15 3.03 23.97
C TYR A 212 -6.86 2.02 24.87
N ASN A 213 -6.87 0.75 24.47
CA ASN A 213 -7.64 -0.31 25.12
C ASN A 213 -6.79 -1.31 25.93
N GLY A 214 -5.92 -0.79 26.80
CA GLY A 214 -5.08 -1.61 27.66
C GLY A 214 -3.62 -1.67 27.23
N ARG A 215 -2.83 -2.50 27.92
CA ARG A 215 -1.38 -2.63 27.76
C ARG A 215 -1.01 -4.11 27.73
N GLU A 216 -0.19 -4.49 26.76
CA GLU A 216 0.16 -5.88 26.45
C GLU A 216 1.69 -6.05 26.49
N GLN A 217 2.15 -7.30 26.61
CA GLN A 217 3.58 -7.65 26.61
C GLN A 217 4.03 -8.47 25.39
N THR A 218 3.07 -9.02 24.63
CA THR A 218 3.34 -9.79 23.42
C THR A 218 3.99 -8.88 22.37
N GLY A 219 5.20 -9.24 21.94
CA GLY A 219 6.02 -8.40 21.07
C GLY A 219 6.68 -7.19 21.74
N GLY A 220 6.79 -7.23 23.07
CA GLY A 220 7.29 -6.15 23.90
C GLY A 220 6.17 -5.34 24.56
N PHE A 221 6.52 -4.59 25.60
CA PHE A 221 5.57 -3.73 26.30
C PHE A 221 5.06 -2.64 25.36
N HIS A 222 3.74 -2.55 25.17
CA HIS A 222 3.10 -1.53 24.36
C HIS A 222 1.65 -1.32 24.76
N TRP A 223 1.07 -0.18 24.36
CA TRP A 223 -0.36 0.07 24.50
C TRP A 223 -1.12 -0.54 23.32
N ILE A 224 -2.24 -1.21 23.62
CA ILE A 224 -3.23 -1.61 22.62
C ILE A 224 -3.96 -0.36 22.17
N TRP A 225 -4.10 -0.15 20.87
CA TRP A 225 -4.84 1.00 20.35
C TRP A 225 -5.58 0.71 19.05
N TYR A 226 -6.64 1.46 18.82
CA TYR A 226 -7.50 1.37 17.64
C TYR A 226 -7.80 2.76 17.08
N LEU A 227 -7.91 2.82 15.75
CA LEU A 227 -8.32 3.99 15.00
C LEU A 227 -9.18 3.57 13.81
N SER A 228 -10.45 3.94 13.83
CA SER A 228 -11.42 3.69 12.77
C SER A 228 -12.61 4.64 12.88
N THR A 229 -13.59 4.49 11.99
CA THR A 229 -14.88 5.19 12.09
C THR A 229 -15.73 4.81 13.31
N ASP A 230 -15.39 3.71 14.00
CA ASP A 230 -16.14 3.21 15.16
C ASP A 230 -15.65 3.85 16.48
N ASN A 231 -14.51 4.53 16.43
CA ASN A 231 -14.06 5.45 17.47
C ASN A 231 -15.00 6.67 17.55
N ILE A 232 -14.73 7.59 18.47
CA ILE A 232 -15.37 8.91 18.45
C ILE A 232 -15.16 9.52 17.06
N ASN A 233 -16.24 9.87 16.37
CA ASN A 233 -16.25 10.35 14.99
C ASN A 233 -17.20 11.55 14.90
N THR A 234 -16.71 12.74 15.27
CA THR A 234 -17.57 13.92 15.43
C THR A 234 -18.05 14.52 14.11
N GLU A 235 -17.32 14.28 13.01
CA GLU A 235 -17.68 14.76 11.67
C GLU A 235 -18.49 13.72 10.87
N LYS A 236 -18.77 12.55 11.45
CA LYS A 236 -19.49 11.43 10.80
C LYS A 236 -18.84 10.99 9.49
N CYS A 237 -17.50 10.97 9.45
CA CYS A 237 -16.78 10.43 8.31
C CYS A 237 -17.19 8.97 8.04
N ASN A 238 -17.42 8.66 6.77
CA ASN A 238 -17.50 7.28 6.31
C ASN A 238 -16.09 6.66 6.19
N ASN A 239 -16.04 5.37 5.86
CA ASN A 239 -14.78 4.64 5.79
C ASN A 239 -13.83 5.19 4.71
N THR A 240 -14.35 5.52 3.53
CA THR A 240 -13.57 6.08 2.44
C THR A 240 -12.90 7.41 2.82
N ALA A 241 -13.62 8.30 3.52
CA ALA A 241 -13.06 9.56 3.99
C ALA A 241 -11.99 9.34 5.08
N PHE A 242 -12.25 8.44 6.03
CA PHE A 242 -11.28 8.04 7.05
C PHE A 242 -10.00 7.48 6.39
N TYR A 243 -10.15 6.52 5.49
CA TYR A 243 -9.03 5.86 4.83
C TYR A 243 -8.23 6.83 3.98
N LYS A 244 -8.88 7.74 3.23
CA LYS A 244 -8.20 8.78 2.47
C LYS A 244 -7.36 9.69 3.36
N ALA A 245 -7.90 10.11 4.51
CA ALA A 245 -7.16 10.91 5.48
C ALA A 245 -5.93 10.15 6.01
N ALA A 246 -6.09 8.87 6.35
CA ALA A 246 -5.01 8.06 6.91
C ALA A 246 -3.96 7.63 5.87
N LYS A 247 -4.37 7.20 4.66
CA LYS A 247 -3.53 6.70 3.56
C LYS A 247 -2.42 7.68 3.22
N SER A 248 -2.75 8.97 3.23
CA SER A 248 -1.84 10.07 2.92
C SER A 248 -0.66 10.26 3.90
N SER A 249 -0.62 9.50 5.00
CA SER A 249 0.45 9.51 6.00
C SER A 249 1.30 8.23 6.01
N TYR A 250 1.09 7.31 5.06
CA TYR A 250 2.06 6.23 4.83
C TYR A 250 3.29 6.78 4.11
N VAL A 251 4.47 6.32 4.54
CA VAL A 251 5.77 6.75 4.02
C VAL A 251 6.15 5.95 2.77
N ASP A 252 5.81 4.66 2.76
CA ASP A 252 6.16 3.66 1.75
C ASP A 252 4.93 2.81 1.42
N TYR A 253 4.09 3.29 0.48
CA TYR A 253 2.82 2.67 0.10
C TYR A 253 2.86 2.06 -1.32
N GLU A 254 3.99 2.13 -2.01
CA GLU A 254 4.12 1.81 -3.44
C GLU A 254 3.75 0.36 -3.75
N GLN A 255 4.12 -0.58 -2.88
CA GLN A 255 3.80 -1.99 -3.07
C GLN A 255 2.29 -2.25 -2.96
N MET A 256 1.60 -1.54 -2.06
CA MET A 256 0.15 -1.65 -1.93
C MET A 256 -0.57 -1.03 -3.13
N ASP A 257 -0.06 0.09 -3.67
CA ASP A 257 -0.55 0.68 -4.92
C ASP A 257 -0.27 -0.24 -6.13
N GLU A 258 0.88 -0.94 -6.17
CA GLU A 258 1.19 -1.94 -7.23
C GLU A 258 0.23 -3.13 -7.16
N LEU A 259 -0.05 -3.63 -5.96
CA LEU A 259 -0.95 -4.76 -5.77
C LEU A 259 -2.40 -4.37 -6.08
N PHE A 260 -2.93 -3.34 -5.42
CA PHE A 260 -4.37 -3.09 -5.39
C PHE A 260 -4.81 -1.84 -6.14
N GLY A 261 -3.89 -0.95 -6.53
CA GLY A 261 -4.24 0.38 -7.01
C GLY A 261 -5.19 1.10 -6.04
N ASP A 262 -6.32 1.58 -6.55
CA ASP A 262 -7.34 2.28 -5.78
C ASP A 262 -8.40 1.34 -5.15
N TYR A 263 -8.23 0.03 -5.26
CA TYR A 263 -9.25 -0.95 -4.84
C TYR A 263 -9.08 -1.42 -3.39
N TYR A 264 -7.99 -1.08 -2.71
CA TYR A 264 -7.80 -1.38 -1.29
C TYR A 264 -8.27 -0.20 -0.42
N GLU A 265 -9.21 -0.46 0.48
CA GLU A 265 -9.66 0.53 1.46
C GLU A 265 -9.47 0.01 2.89
N GLY A 266 -8.51 0.58 3.62
CA GLY A 266 -8.25 0.28 5.03
C GLY A 266 -9.39 0.75 5.93
N TYR A 267 -9.96 -0.13 6.75
CA TYR A 267 -11.08 0.21 7.65
C TYR A 267 -10.70 0.32 9.12
N VAL A 268 -9.53 -0.17 9.51
CA VAL A 268 -9.00 0.00 10.87
C VAL A 268 -7.48 0.00 10.87
N ILE A 269 -6.92 0.95 11.61
CA ILE A 269 -5.50 0.96 11.99
C ILE A 269 -5.46 0.62 13.46
N LYS A 270 -4.78 -0.47 13.81
CA LYS A 270 -4.75 -0.95 15.19
C LYS A 270 -3.41 -1.52 15.57
N ARG A 271 -3.21 -1.68 16.87
CA ARG A 271 -2.16 -2.52 17.41
C ARG A 271 -2.69 -3.25 18.64
N GLU A 272 -2.52 -4.57 18.66
CA GLU A 272 -3.11 -5.44 19.67
C GLU A 272 -2.06 -6.36 20.32
N GLY A 273 -1.73 -7.48 19.68
CA GLY A 273 -0.96 -8.56 20.31
C GLY A 273 0.30 -8.95 19.54
N SER A 274 0.89 -8.04 18.76
CA SER A 274 2.05 -8.33 17.92
C SER A 274 3.09 -7.21 17.94
N ASP A 275 4.28 -7.51 17.42
CA ASP A 275 5.39 -6.57 17.30
C ASP A 275 5.02 -5.32 16.48
N ASN A 276 4.10 -5.48 15.53
CA ASN A 276 3.72 -4.48 14.54
C ASN A 276 2.23 -4.12 14.68
N GLY A 277 1.83 -2.94 14.20
CA GLY A 277 0.42 -2.62 14.01
C GLY A 277 -0.17 -3.37 12.81
N HIS A 278 -1.49 -3.35 12.68
CA HIS A 278 -2.25 -3.91 11.57
C HIS A 278 -3.06 -2.80 10.89
N MET A 279 -3.02 -2.79 9.56
CA MET A 279 -3.99 -2.08 8.72
C MET A 279 -4.84 -3.14 8.05
N ASP A 280 -6.06 -3.33 8.56
CA ASP A 280 -7.00 -4.26 7.95
C ASP A 280 -7.88 -3.49 6.95
N GLY A 281 -8.01 -4.01 5.73
CA GLY A 281 -8.75 -3.40 4.64
C GLY A 281 -9.80 -4.31 4.03
N ILE A 282 -10.56 -3.73 3.10
CA ILE A 282 -11.56 -4.38 2.25
C ILE A 282 -11.29 -4.06 0.79
N LEU A 283 -11.90 -4.82 -0.10
CA LEU A 283 -11.82 -4.60 -1.54
C LEU A 283 -13.00 -3.72 -1.99
N VAL A 284 -12.73 -2.52 -2.49
CA VAL A 284 -13.75 -1.58 -2.95
C VAL A 284 -13.83 -1.52 -4.47
N ASN A 285 -15.02 -1.28 -5.00
CA ASN A 285 -15.29 -1.15 -6.43
C ASN A 285 -14.88 -2.36 -7.31
N GLN A 286 -14.59 -3.51 -6.68
CA GLN A 286 -14.21 -4.77 -7.32
C GLN A 286 -14.85 -5.93 -6.56
N LYS A 287 -15.28 -7.00 -7.25
CA LYS A 287 -16.00 -8.14 -6.66
C LYS A 287 -15.17 -9.40 -6.53
N TYR A 288 -14.08 -9.50 -7.27
CA TYR A 288 -13.25 -10.68 -7.34
C TYR A 288 -11.80 -10.27 -7.22
N LEU A 289 -11.02 -11.11 -6.55
CA LEU A 289 -9.59 -10.96 -6.38
C LEU A 289 -8.91 -12.27 -6.76
N ILE A 290 -7.83 -12.17 -7.51
CA ILE A 290 -6.87 -13.25 -7.71
C ILE A 290 -5.58 -12.81 -7.02
N GLU A 291 -5.08 -13.64 -6.10
CA GLU A 291 -3.73 -13.49 -5.54
C GLU A 291 -2.77 -14.43 -6.27
N ILE A 292 -1.65 -13.88 -6.73
CA ILE A 292 -0.57 -14.64 -7.35
C ILE A 292 0.60 -14.73 -6.38
N TYR A 293 0.97 -15.97 -6.08
CA TYR A 293 2.12 -16.34 -5.29
C TYR A 293 3.24 -16.83 -6.21
N GLN A 294 4.47 -16.85 -5.71
CA GLN A 294 5.60 -17.33 -6.48
C GLN A 294 6.20 -18.59 -5.86
N ASN A 295 6.28 -19.65 -6.67
CA ASN A 295 7.01 -20.88 -6.39
C ASN A 295 8.21 -20.91 -7.32
N GLY A 296 9.43 -20.68 -6.85
CA GLY A 296 10.55 -20.84 -7.78
C GLY A 296 11.92 -20.31 -7.39
N CYS A 297 12.08 -19.55 -6.30
CA CYS A 297 13.42 -19.19 -5.83
C CYS A 297 13.52 -19.20 -4.31
N SER A 298 14.71 -19.53 -3.79
CA SER A 298 14.98 -19.70 -2.36
C SER A 298 14.98 -18.39 -1.57
N GLU A 299 15.07 -17.25 -2.25
CA GLU A 299 15.23 -15.94 -1.62
C GLU A 299 13.90 -15.29 -1.24
N GLN A 300 12.80 -15.71 -1.88
CA GLN A 300 11.49 -15.14 -1.65
C GLN A 300 10.62 -16.02 -0.78
N ASN A 301 9.84 -15.39 0.09
CA ASN A 301 8.81 -16.09 0.84
C ASN A 301 7.71 -16.59 -0.11
N LYS A 302 7.58 -17.93 -0.24
CA LYS A 302 6.54 -18.59 -1.06
C LYS A 302 5.10 -18.20 -0.69
N ASP A 303 4.94 -17.68 0.53
CA ASP A 303 3.68 -17.29 1.13
C ASP A 303 3.37 -15.79 0.92
N GLN A 304 4.26 -15.05 0.24
CA GLN A 304 4.11 -13.66 -0.15
C GLN A 304 3.37 -13.53 -1.47
N VAL A 305 2.37 -12.66 -1.51
CA VAL A 305 1.68 -12.28 -2.75
C VAL A 305 2.57 -11.31 -3.53
N ILE A 306 2.75 -11.58 -4.82
CA ILE A 306 3.58 -10.76 -5.73
C ILE A 306 2.78 -9.96 -6.74
N CYS A 307 1.53 -10.33 -6.94
CA CYS A 307 0.61 -9.69 -7.86
C CYS A 307 -0.80 -9.99 -7.41
N THR A 308 -1.68 -9.02 -7.63
CA THR A 308 -3.12 -9.20 -7.50
C THR A 308 -3.82 -8.77 -8.78
N ILE A 309 -4.90 -9.46 -9.12
CA ILE A 309 -5.80 -9.09 -10.21
C ILE A 309 -7.18 -8.91 -9.61
N SER A 310 -7.72 -7.70 -9.67
CA SER A 310 -9.06 -7.38 -9.19
C SER A 310 -10.03 -7.20 -10.34
N SER A 311 -11.25 -7.71 -10.21
CA SER A 311 -12.27 -7.58 -11.25
C SER A 311 -13.70 -7.51 -10.69
N ASN A 312 -14.62 -6.91 -11.46
CA ASN A 312 -16.04 -6.84 -11.11
C ASN A 312 -16.85 -8.06 -11.55
N LYS A 313 -16.23 -8.97 -12.31
CA LYS A 313 -16.84 -10.20 -12.83
C LYS A 313 -15.82 -11.34 -12.82
N LYS A 314 -16.32 -12.58 -12.87
CA LYS A 314 -15.47 -13.74 -13.09
C LYS A 314 -14.79 -13.63 -14.45
N LEU A 315 -13.48 -13.76 -14.48
CA LEU A 315 -12.69 -13.66 -15.71
C LEU A 315 -12.80 -14.94 -16.53
N SER A 316 -13.06 -14.82 -17.83
CA SER A 316 -12.84 -15.90 -18.79
C SER A 316 -11.34 -16.23 -18.91
N TYR A 317 -11.00 -17.37 -19.52
CA TYR A 317 -9.60 -17.69 -19.84
C TYR A 317 -8.89 -16.57 -20.61
N SER A 318 -9.54 -15.99 -21.62
CA SER A 318 -8.96 -14.89 -22.42
C SER A 318 -8.69 -13.64 -21.58
N GLU A 319 -9.65 -13.26 -20.74
CA GLU A 319 -9.51 -12.10 -19.85
C GLU A 319 -8.46 -12.33 -18.77
N PHE A 320 -8.41 -13.53 -18.16
CA PHE A 320 -7.39 -13.88 -17.19
C PHE A 320 -5.97 -13.73 -17.75
N LYS A 321 -5.72 -14.24 -18.96
CA LYS A 321 -4.41 -14.09 -19.62
C LYS A 321 -4.04 -12.62 -19.79
N LYS A 322 -4.99 -11.81 -20.27
CA LYS A 322 -4.77 -10.38 -20.49
C LYS A 322 -4.46 -9.67 -19.18
N GLU A 323 -5.30 -9.84 -18.17
CA GLU A 323 -5.12 -9.19 -16.86
C GLU A 323 -3.82 -9.66 -16.17
N PHE A 324 -3.41 -10.92 -16.36
CA PHE A 324 -2.13 -11.41 -15.85
C PHE A 324 -0.94 -10.70 -16.51
N ILE A 325 -0.95 -10.51 -17.84
CA ILE A 325 0.10 -9.76 -18.55
C ILE A 325 0.12 -8.28 -18.13
N ASP A 326 -1.07 -7.69 -18.00
CA ASP A 326 -1.21 -6.25 -17.75
C ASP A 326 -0.85 -5.87 -16.30
N ASN A 327 -1.16 -6.71 -15.31
CA ASN A 327 -1.02 -6.37 -13.89
C ASN A 327 0.14 -7.09 -13.18
N CYS A 328 0.53 -8.30 -13.59
CA CYS A 328 1.58 -9.06 -12.89
C CYS A 328 2.99 -8.71 -13.37
N LEU A 329 3.32 -7.42 -13.36
CA LEU A 329 4.62 -6.90 -13.80
C LEU A 329 5.77 -7.59 -13.07
N SER A 330 5.62 -7.90 -11.78
CA SER A 330 6.61 -8.66 -11.00
C SER A 330 7.03 -10.00 -11.64
N VAL A 331 6.21 -10.58 -12.52
CA VAL A 331 6.50 -11.80 -13.29
C VAL A 331 6.84 -11.49 -14.76
N ILE A 332 6.17 -10.51 -15.34
CA ILE A 332 6.19 -10.23 -16.78
C ILE A 332 7.32 -9.28 -17.16
N ILE A 333 8.19 -9.73 -18.07
CA ILE A 333 9.40 -9.00 -18.49
C ILE A 333 9.09 -8.02 -19.62
N ASP A 334 8.36 -8.48 -20.64
CA ASP A 334 7.90 -7.65 -21.76
C ASP A 334 6.41 -7.84 -21.97
N GLN A 335 5.63 -6.79 -21.70
CA GLN A 335 4.18 -6.82 -21.87
C GLN A 335 3.74 -6.74 -23.34
N ASN A 336 4.65 -6.35 -24.25
CA ASN A 336 4.35 -6.26 -25.68
C ASN A 336 4.64 -7.59 -26.41
N GLU A 337 5.35 -8.50 -25.76
CA GLU A 337 5.55 -9.82 -26.30
C GLU A 337 4.24 -10.63 -26.20
N GLU A 338 3.82 -11.24 -27.31
CA GLU A 338 2.69 -12.18 -27.31
C GLU A 338 3.18 -13.60 -27.00
N PRO A 339 2.97 -14.13 -25.79
CA PRO A 339 3.39 -15.48 -25.46
C PRO A 339 2.44 -16.53 -26.04
N LYS A 340 2.98 -17.73 -26.25
CA LYS A 340 2.21 -18.90 -26.64
C LYS A 340 1.62 -19.55 -25.40
N TRP A 341 0.31 -19.37 -25.21
CA TRP A 341 -0.42 -19.94 -24.09
C TRP A 341 -0.87 -21.38 -24.36
N LYS A 342 -0.89 -22.19 -23.30
CA LYS A 342 -1.49 -23.52 -23.30
C LYS A 342 -2.24 -23.72 -21.99
N VAL A 343 -3.47 -24.25 -22.09
CA VAL A 343 -4.28 -24.64 -20.95
C VAL A 343 -4.30 -26.15 -20.82
N ASP A 344 -4.03 -26.64 -19.61
CA ASP A 344 -4.13 -28.03 -19.21
C ASP A 344 -5.09 -28.12 -18.00
N PRO A 345 -5.67 -29.30 -17.69
CA PRO A 345 -6.64 -29.42 -16.58
C PRO A 345 -6.14 -29.00 -15.20
N ALA A 346 -4.82 -28.95 -15.00
CA ALA A 346 -4.18 -28.62 -13.73
C ALA A 346 -3.37 -27.31 -13.75
N SER A 347 -3.11 -26.73 -14.93
CA SER A 347 -2.17 -25.62 -15.09
C SER A 347 -2.43 -24.81 -16.35
N ILE A 348 -2.01 -23.55 -16.32
CA ILE A 348 -1.91 -22.70 -17.51
C ILE A 348 -0.44 -22.36 -17.70
N SER A 349 0.10 -22.60 -18.88
CA SER A 349 1.48 -22.28 -19.22
C SER A 349 1.55 -21.20 -20.30
N ALA A 350 2.59 -20.38 -20.25
CA ALA A 350 2.88 -19.37 -21.26
C ALA A 350 4.35 -19.42 -21.64
N LYS A 351 4.62 -19.50 -22.94
CA LYS A 351 5.98 -19.49 -23.49
C LYS A 351 6.29 -18.17 -24.18
N PHE A 352 7.27 -17.47 -23.65
CA PHE A 352 7.92 -16.30 -24.24
C PHE A 352 9.19 -16.74 -24.98
N SER A 353 9.86 -15.78 -25.60
CA SER A 353 11.08 -15.91 -26.37
C SER A 353 12.27 -16.29 -25.50
N THR A 354 12.33 -15.75 -24.29
CA THR A 354 13.46 -15.88 -23.37
C THR A 354 13.11 -16.66 -22.09
N TYR A 355 11.84 -16.94 -21.83
CA TYR A 355 11.40 -17.69 -20.65
C TYR A 355 10.04 -18.35 -20.87
N SER A 356 9.68 -19.24 -19.97
CA SER A 356 8.32 -19.74 -19.83
C SER A 356 7.85 -19.62 -18.39
N LEU A 357 6.53 -19.59 -18.21
CA LEU A 357 5.91 -19.64 -16.90
C LEU A 357 4.82 -20.71 -16.86
N ASP A 358 4.65 -21.28 -15.67
CA ASP A 358 3.58 -22.20 -15.33
C ASP A 358 2.78 -21.64 -14.16
N ILE A 359 1.46 -21.57 -14.34
CA ILE A 359 0.51 -21.11 -13.33
C ILE A 359 -0.29 -22.33 -12.87
N VAL A 360 -0.34 -22.55 -11.55
CA VAL A 360 -1.04 -23.67 -10.92
C VAL A 360 -1.98 -23.21 -9.81
N ASN A 361 -2.98 -24.03 -9.49
CA ASN A 361 -3.92 -23.76 -8.39
C ASN A 361 -3.21 -23.72 -7.02
N TYR A 362 -3.61 -22.79 -6.15
CA TYR A 362 -3.08 -22.67 -4.79
C TYR A 362 -4.22 -22.48 -3.77
N ASN A 363 -4.66 -23.56 -3.11
CA ASN A 363 -5.59 -23.58 -1.97
C ASN A 363 -7.03 -23.00 -2.15
N ARG A 364 -7.28 -22.01 -3.01
CA ARG A 364 -8.61 -21.39 -3.22
C ARG A 364 -8.90 -21.08 -4.68
N GLY A 365 -10.14 -21.30 -5.08
CA GLY A 365 -10.56 -21.13 -6.47
C GLY A 365 -9.95 -22.19 -7.40
N ALA A 366 -10.12 -21.99 -8.71
CA ALA A 366 -9.48 -22.82 -9.71
C ALA A 366 -9.25 -22.06 -11.02
N LEU A 367 -8.13 -22.35 -11.67
CA LEU A 367 -7.84 -21.94 -13.04
C LEU A 367 -8.90 -22.51 -14.01
N PRO A 368 -9.20 -21.80 -15.11
CA PRO A 368 -9.97 -22.35 -16.22
C PRO A 368 -9.29 -23.63 -16.75
N LYS A 369 -10.06 -24.70 -16.98
CA LYS A 369 -9.53 -25.97 -17.51
C LYS A 369 -9.57 -26.04 -19.04
N SER A 370 -10.22 -25.06 -19.67
CA SER A 370 -10.37 -24.93 -21.11
C SER A 370 -10.52 -23.46 -21.50
N GLU A 371 -10.40 -23.15 -22.79
CA GLU A 371 -10.46 -21.76 -23.27
C GLU A 371 -11.85 -21.12 -23.15
N THR A 372 -12.89 -21.94 -22.99
CA THR A 372 -14.29 -21.51 -22.83
C THR A 372 -14.69 -21.34 -21.37
N GLU A 373 -13.85 -21.78 -20.43
CA GLU A 373 -14.13 -21.71 -19.00
C GLU A 373 -13.74 -20.36 -18.39
N THR A 374 -14.29 -20.11 -17.20
CA THR A 374 -13.97 -18.96 -16.36
C THR A 374 -13.16 -19.39 -15.16
N VAL A 375 -12.43 -18.43 -14.57
CA VAL A 375 -11.79 -18.62 -13.28
C VAL A 375 -12.86 -18.91 -12.24
N SER A 376 -12.66 -19.97 -11.45
CA SER A 376 -13.50 -20.28 -10.31
C SER A 376 -12.97 -19.58 -9.05
N TYR A 377 -13.87 -19.00 -8.29
CA TYR A 377 -13.56 -18.24 -7.07
C TYR A 377 -14.23 -18.89 -5.86
N LYS A 378 -13.55 -18.83 -4.71
CA LYS A 378 -14.15 -19.15 -3.42
C LYS A 378 -14.86 -17.90 -2.89
N GLU A 379 -16.16 -17.98 -2.67
CA GLU A 379 -16.96 -16.90 -2.09
C GLU A 379 -17.30 -17.24 -0.62
N PHE A 380 -17.33 -16.21 0.24
CA PHE A 380 -17.67 -16.33 1.66
C PHE A 380 -19.00 -15.63 1.95
N LYS A 381 -20.02 -16.40 2.36
CA LYS A 381 -21.36 -15.84 2.61
C LYS A 381 -21.37 -14.77 3.72
N ALA A 382 -20.52 -14.91 4.74
CA ALA A 382 -20.48 -14.01 5.90
C ALA A 382 -19.92 -12.61 5.58
N ALA A 383 -19.16 -12.47 4.49
CA ALA A 383 -18.39 -11.26 4.20
C ALA A 383 -18.97 -10.40 3.08
N ASN A 384 -20.20 -10.64 2.57
CA ASN A 384 -20.66 -10.04 1.30
C ASN A 384 -19.52 -10.09 0.24
N SER A 385 -18.97 -11.30 0.13
CA SER A 385 -17.56 -11.54 -0.14
C SER A 385 -17.09 -11.12 -1.52
N SER A 386 -15.83 -10.66 -1.54
CA SER A 386 -15.04 -10.69 -2.77
C SER A 386 -14.70 -12.14 -3.07
N GLY A 387 -15.09 -12.66 -4.22
CA GLY A 387 -14.70 -14.02 -4.60
C GLY A 387 -13.18 -14.08 -4.74
N ILE A 388 -12.52 -15.00 -4.03
CA ILE A 388 -11.06 -15.14 -4.02
C ILE A 388 -10.61 -16.36 -4.83
N ALA A 389 -9.63 -16.17 -5.69
CA ALA A 389 -8.85 -17.24 -6.30
C ALA A 389 -7.37 -17.03 -5.99
N ARG A 390 -6.62 -18.11 -5.93
CA ARG A 390 -5.21 -18.07 -5.55
C ARG A 390 -4.44 -19.02 -6.44
N PHE A 391 -3.38 -18.50 -7.05
CA PHE A 391 -2.54 -19.25 -7.95
C PHE A 391 -1.08 -19.07 -7.59
N SER A 392 -0.27 -20.06 -7.92
CA SER A 392 1.17 -19.93 -7.87
C SER A 392 1.73 -19.91 -9.27
N VAL A 393 2.72 -19.04 -9.50
CA VAL A 393 3.51 -19.02 -10.72
C VAL A 393 4.91 -19.57 -10.46
N SER A 394 5.41 -20.34 -11.41
CA SER A 394 6.80 -20.78 -11.51
C SER A 394 7.39 -20.27 -12.82
N LEU A 395 8.63 -19.80 -12.79
CA LEU A 395 9.35 -19.32 -13.98
C LEU A 395 10.44 -20.31 -14.36
N ASP A 396 10.53 -20.62 -15.65
CA ASP A 396 11.63 -21.35 -16.27
C ASP A 396 12.36 -20.40 -17.23
N CYS A 397 13.55 -19.96 -16.80
CA CYS A 397 14.36 -19.03 -17.58
C CYS A 397 15.05 -19.80 -18.71
N GLY A 398 14.78 -19.39 -19.95
CA GLY A 398 15.34 -20.03 -21.14
C GLY A 398 16.84 -19.77 -21.29
N GLU A 399 17.44 -20.33 -22.34
CA GLU A 399 18.85 -20.10 -22.65
C GLU A 399 19.19 -18.60 -22.72
N GLY A 400 20.33 -18.22 -22.15
CA GLY A 400 20.77 -16.84 -22.07
C GLY A 400 20.12 -16.03 -20.94
N SER A 401 19.39 -16.67 -20.02
CA SER A 401 18.82 -16.03 -18.83
C SER A 401 18.96 -16.87 -17.57
N TYR A 402 18.79 -16.25 -16.40
CA TYR A 402 18.82 -16.91 -15.09
C TYR A 402 17.75 -16.30 -14.16
N VAL A 403 17.30 -17.06 -13.16
CA VAL A 403 16.39 -16.55 -12.11
C VAL A 403 17.21 -15.67 -11.16
N GLY A 404 16.96 -14.36 -11.16
CA GLY A 404 17.57 -13.43 -10.21
C GLY A 404 16.62 -13.01 -9.10
N ASP A 405 16.92 -11.86 -8.49
CA ASP A 405 16.15 -11.29 -7.38
C ASP A 405 14.66 -11.15 -7.72
N LYS A 406 13.80 -11.33 -6.70
CA LYS A 406 12.33 -11.36 -6.85
C LYS A 406 11.86 -12.42 -7.86
N CYS A 407 12.66 -13.47 -8.01
CA CYS A 407 12.43 -14.61 -8.89
C CYS A 407 12.10 -14.22 -10.35
N ARG A 408 12.65 -13.11 -10.88
CA ARG A 408 12.49 -12.73 -12.30
C ARG A 408 13.61 -13.31 -13.15
N CYS A 409 13.32 -13.64 -14.42
CA CYS A 409 14.39 -13.99 -15.35
C CYS A 409 15.18 -12.73 -15.75
N ASN A 410 16.48 -12.77 -15.54
CA ASN A 410 17.43 -11.74 -15.94
C ASN A 410 18.32 -12.27 -17.05
N ALA A 411 18.74 -11.39 -17.96
CA ALA A 411 19.67 -11.77 -19.02
C ALA A 411 21.04 -12.15 -18.45
N CYS A 412 21.65 -13.19 -19.02
CA CYS A 412 23.03 -13.55 -18.71
C CYS A 412 24.02 -12.45 -19.12
N PRO A 413 25.24 -12.45 -18.55
CA PRO A 413 26.32 -11.55 -18.96
C PRO A 413 26.57 -11.57 -20.48
N VAL A 414 27.13 -10.47 -21.01
CA VAL A 414 27.49 -10.39 -22.44
C VAL A 414 28.39 -11.56 -22.84
N ASN A 415 28.22 -12.09 -24.06
CA ASN A 415 28.88 -13.29 -24.59
C ASN A 415 28.58 -14.60 -23.84
N CYS A 416 27.69 -14.60 -22.85
CA CYS A 416 27.28 -15.79 -22.13
C CYS A 416 26.03 -16.42 -22.76
N ALA A 417 26.09 -17.70 -23.10
CA ALA A 417 24.97 -18.49 -23.61
C ALA A 417 24.12 -19.08 -22.46
N SER A 418 24.74 -19.41 -21.32
CA SER A 418 24.03 -19.80 -20.09
C SER A 418 24.84 -19.42 -18.86
N CYS A 419 24.18 -19.00 -17.78
CA CYS A 419 24.79 -18.50 -16.57
C CYS A 419 24.11 -19.04 -15.31
N LEU A 420 24.81 -19.03 -14.18
CA LEU A 420 24.21 -19.27 -12.86
C LEU A 420 23.59 -17.99 -12.30
N ASP A 421 24.26 -16.86 -12.53
CA ASP A 421 23.90 -15.56 -12.01
C ASP A 421 24.45 -14.44 -12.93
N GLY A 422 24.24 -13.18 -12.54
CA GLY A 422 24.64 -12.00 -13.29
C GLY A 422 26.16 -11.77 -13.39
N ASN A 423 26.98 -12.63 -12.78
CA ASN A 423 28.44 -12.57 -12.80
C ASN A 423 29.11 -13.87 -13.27
N THR A 424 28.40 -15.00 -13.19
CA THR A 424 28.96 -16.34 -13.38
C THR A 424 28.35 -17.02 -14.60
N CYS A 425 29.12 -17.07 -15.68
CA CYS A 425 28.78 -17.80 -16.89
C CYS A 425 29.14 -19.30 -16.79
N THR A 426 28.29 -20.17 -17.32
CA THR A 426 28.52 -21.62 -17.42
C THR A 426 28.82 -22.08 -18.84
N LYS A 427 28.37 -21.33 -19.85
CA LYS A 427 28.63 -21.62 -21.26
C LYS A 427 28.71 -20.33 -22.06
N CYS A 428 29.75 -20.18 -22.89
CA CYS A 428 29.91 -19.01 -23.73
C CYS A 428 29.22 -19.15 -25.10
N LYS A 429 28.86 -18.01 -25.68
CA LYS A 429 28.41 -17.90 -27.08
C LYS A 429 29.60 -18.11 -28.03
N ASP A 430 29.31 -18.45 -29.27
CA ASP A 430 30.33 -18.68 -30.31
C ASP A 430 31.27 -17.48 -30.46
N GLY A 431 32.57 -17.76 -30.63
CA GLY A 431 33.62 -16.74 -30.68
C GLY A 431 34.14 -16.30 -29.31
N SER A 432 33.67 -16.91 -28.22
CA SER A 432 34.12 -16.66 -26.85
C SER A 432 34.51 -17.95 -26.13
N GLU A 433 35.46 -17.87 -25.19
CA GLU A 433 35.88 -18.97 -24.33
C GLU A 433 35.65 -18.65 -22.85
N LEU A 434 35.35 -19.67 -22.06
CA LEU A 434 35.05 -19.54 -20.64
C LEU A 434 36.34 -19.51 -19.81
N VAL A 435 36.61 -18.39 -19.15
CA VAL A 435 37.78 -18.18 -18.28
C VAL A 435 37.29 -17.63 -16.95
N ASP A 436 37.54 -18.37 -15.86
CA ASP A 436 37.15 -18.00 -14.48
C ASP A 436 35.67 -17.57 -14.34
N GLY A 437 34.78 -18.32 -14.99
CA GLY A 437 33.33 -18.03 -14.97
C GLY A 437 32.92 -16.83 -15.83
N LYS A 438 33.80 -16.28 -16.67
CA LYS A 438 33.49 -15.18 -17.60
C LYS A 438 33.81 -15.57 -19.04
N CYS A 439 33.06 -15.02 -19.99
CA CYS A 439 33.32 -15.25 -21.40
C CYS A 439 34.23 -14.17 -21.96
N VAL A 440 35.39 -14.57 -22.47
CA VAL A 440 36.36 -13.70 -23.13
C VAL A 440 36.47 -14.06 -24.61
N CYS A 441 36.71 -13.08 -25.47
CA CYS A 441 36.77 -13.35 -26.91
C CYS A 441 37.93 -14.30 -27.26
N MET A 442 37.63 -15.30 -28.07
CA MET A 442 38.63 -16.22 -28.60
C MET A 442 39.60 -15.48 -29.53
N ARG A 443 40.80 -16.04 -29.70
CA ARG A 443 41.79 -15.52 -30.64
C ARG A 443 41.21 -15.42 -32.05
N GLY A 444 41.21 -14.22 -32.62
CA GLY A 444 40.61 -13.94 -33.94
C GLY A 444 39.29 -13.18 -33.86
N TYR A 445 38.74 -13.00 -32.67
CA TYR A 445 37.60 -12.15 -32.38
C TYR A 445 38.05 -10.90 -31.60
N ILE A 446 37.28 -9.83 -31.71
CA ILE A 446 37.45 -8.59 -30.94
C ILE A 446 36.08 -8.17 -30.38
N GLU A 447 36.07 -7.52 -29.22
CA GLU A 447 34.83 -6.95 -28.69
C GLU A 447 34.40 -5.74 -29.54
N ASN A 448 33.11 -5.70 -29.89
CA ASN A 448 32.50 -4.52 -30.48
C ASN A 448 32.15 -3.49 -29.38
N HIS A 449 31.47 -2.40 -29.75
CA HIS A 449 31.05 -1.36 -28.81
C HIS A 449 30.06 -1.83 -27.73
N ASP A 450 29.36 -2.94 -27.96
CA ASP A 450 28.43 -3.57 -27.01
C ASP A 450 29.12 -4.68 -26.17
N GLY A 451 30.44 -4.85 -26.31
CA GLY A 451 31.20 -5.92 -25.65
C GLY A 451 31.01 -7.30 -26.28
N VAL A 452 30.33 -7.43 -27.43
CA VAL A 452 30.08 -8.70 -28.11
C VAL A 452 31.28 -9.11 -28.95
N CYS A 453 31.69 -10.38 -28.87
CA CYS A 453 32.81 -10.91 -29.65
C CYS A 453 32.46 -11.06 -31.13
N VAL A 454 33.09 -10.26 -31.99
CA VAL A 454 32.90 -10.30 -33.45
C VAL A 454 34.20 -10.66 -34.15
N VAL A 455 34.10 -11.28 -35.33
CA VAL A 455 35.28 -11.68 -36.12
C VAL A 455 36.10 -10.44 -36.45
N LYS A 456 37.40 -10.48 -36.17
CA LYS A 456 38.34 -9.41 -36.51
C LYS A 456 38.37 -9.25 -38.03
N THR A 457 37.69 -8.24 -38.54
CA THR A 457 37.68 -7.94 -39.98
C THR A 457 39.04 -7.35 -40.34
N THR A 458 39.85 -8.11 -41.08
CA THR A 458 41.08 -7.58 -41.65
C THR A 458 40.70 -6.62 -42.76
N THR A 459 40.58 -5.33 -42.45
CA THR A 459 40.43 -4.29 -43.47
C THR A 459 41.70 -4.28 -44.30
N THR A 460 41.67 -4.96 -45.44
CA THR A 460 42.74 -4.85 -46.44
C THR A 460 42.52 -3.52 -47.15
N THR A 461 43.27 -2.50 -46.75
CA THR A 461 43.31 -1.22 -47.46
C THR A 461 43.96 -1.46 -48.82
N THR A 462 43.17 -1.81 -49.83
CA THR A 462 43.64 -1.81 -51.22
C THR A 462 43.82 -0.36 -51.65
N THR A 463 45.07 0.11 -51.68
CA THR A 463 45.42 1.39 -52.31
C THR A 463 45.23 1.26 -53.82
N THR A 464 44.06 1.65 -54.31
CA THR A 464 43.82 1.77 -55.76
C THR A 464 44.49 3.05 -56.24
N THR A 465 45.62 2.90 -56.94
CA THR A 465 46.28 3.99 -57.67
C THR A 465 45.39 4.44 -58.83
N THR A 466 44.75 5.59 -58.69
CA THR A 466 43.92 6.21 -59.73
C THR A 466 44.82 6.62 -60.91
N THR A 467 44.74 5.88 -62.01
CA THR A 467 45.27 6.32 -63.31
C THR A 467 44.17 7.11 -64.01
N THR A 468 44.43 8.39 -64.26
CA THR A 468 43.54 9.29 -64.99
C THR A 468 43.48 8.88 -66.46
N THR A 469 42.38 8.24 -66.86
CA THR A 469 42.04 8.06 -68.27
C THR A 469 40.78 8.87 -68.56
N THR A 470 40.95 9.93 -69.34
CA THR A 470 39.89 10.76 -69.89
C THR A 470 39.13 9.96 -70.95
N THR A 471 37.88 9.61 -70.68
CA THR A 471 36.98 9.02 -71.68
C THR A 471 35.69 9.81 -71.73
N THR A 472 35.41 10.33 -72.92
CA THR A 472 34.25 11.14 -73.31
C THR A 472 32.96 10.35 -73.20
N THR A 473 31.99 10.87 -72.45
CA THR A 473 30.65 10.28 -72.29
C THR A 473 29.71 10.77 -73.38
N THR A 474 29.23 9.86 -74.23
CA THR A 474 28.08 10.08 -75.12
C THR A 474 26.82 9.58 -74.41
N THR A 475 25.88 10.48 -74.16
CA THR A 475 24.61 10.21 -73.49
C THR A 475 23.63 9.54 -74.45
N THR A 476 23.21 8.32 -74.14
CA THR A 476 22.07 7.66 -74.79
C THR A 476 21.08 7.24 -73.71
N THR A 477 19.98 7.99 -73.63
CA THR A 477 18.78 7.72 -72.82
C THR A 477 17.97 6.59 -73.44
N THR A 478 17.67 5.55 -72.66
CA THR A 478 16.68 4.51 -72.97
C THR A 478 15.65 4.44 -71.84
N PRO A 479 14.34 4.36 -72.14
CA PRO A 479 13.28 4.62 -71.18
C PRO A 479 12.85 3.37 -70.38
N GLU A 480 12.33 3.68 -69.20
CA GLU A 480 11.74 2.82 -68.18
C GLU A 480 10.41 2.19 -68.67
N PRO A 481 10.15 0.88 -68.45
CA PRO A 481 8.86 0.30 -68.76
C PRO A 481 7.86 0.51 -67.61
N SER A 482 6.78 1.20 -67.97
CA SER A 482 5.51 1.34 -67.28
C SER A 482 4.87 0.00 -66.90
N THR A 483 4.54 -0.17 -65.61
CA THR A 483 3.62 -1.22 -65.14
C THR A 483 2.20 -0.68 -65.14
N THR A 484 1.36 -1.32 -65.95
CA THR A 484 -0.05 -1.04 -66.16
C THR A 484 -0.89 -1.75 -65.10
N GLU A 485 -1.79 -1.00 -64.46
CA GLU A 485 -2.94 -1.50 -63.71
C GLU A 485 -3.98 -2.09 -64.68
N GLU A 486 -4.60 -3.20 -64.30
CA GLU A 486 -5.91 -3.58 -64.85
C GLU A 486 -6.87 -3.94 -63.69
N PRO A 487 -8.16 -3.59 -63.81
CA PRO A 487 -9.15 -3.72 -62.76
C PRO A 487 -9.96 -5.01 -62.93
N THR A 488 -10.71 -5.41 -61.90
CA THR A 488 -11.89 -6.26 -62.12
C THR A 488 -12.99 -5.91 -61.14
N THR A 489 -14.19 -5.83 -61.71
CA THR A 489 -15.41 -5.17 -61.26
C THR A 489 -16.48 -6.23 -60.96
N GLU A 490 -17.27 -5.96 -59.92
CA GLU A 490 -18.68 -6.36 -59.65
C GLU A 490 -19.12 -7.83 -59.55
N GLU A 491 -19.63 -8.19 -58.35
CA GLU A 491 -21.04 -8.57 -57.98
C GLU A 491 -21.99 -9.26 -59.01
N PRO A 492 -23.19 -9.77 -58.63
CA PRO A 492 -23.79 -10.07 -57.31
C PRO A 492 -24.53 -11.44 -57.27
N ALA A 493 -25.13 -11.81 -56.12
CA ALA A 493 -26.51 -12.34 -56.03
C ALA A 493 -26.93 -12.68 -54.58
N GLU A 494 -28.08 -12.12 -54.19
CA GLU A 494 -29.02 -12.53 -53.13
C GLU A 494 -29.48 -14.01 -53.36
N GLU A 495 -30.05 -14.78 -52.43
CA GLU A 495 -31.35 -14.56 -51.76
C GLU A 495 -31.65 -15.71 -50.75
N THR A 496 -32.27 -15.35 -49.61
CA THR A 496 -33.42 -15.94 -48.89
C THR A 496 -33.55 -17.42 -48.41
N THR A 497 -33.78 -17.52 -47.09
CA THR A 497 -34.84 -18.27 -46.30
C THR A 497 -34.93 -19.81 -46.30
N GLN A 498 -34.91 -20.42 -45.09
CA GLN A 498 -36.03 -21.15 -44.43
C GLN A 498 -35.58 -22.08 -43.27
N GLU A 499 -36.09 -21.80 -42.06
CA GLU A 499 -36.59 -22.80 -41.08
C GLU A 499 -37.96 -23.35 -41.57
N PRO A 500 -38.55 -24.45 -41.04
CA PRO A 500 -38.39 -25.06 -39.71
C PRO A 500 -38.30 -26.61 -39.74
N THR A 501 -38.30 -27.30 -38.60
CA THR A 501 -39.19 -28.46 -38.27
C THR A 501 -38.85 -29.10 -36.92
N GLU A 502 -39.92 -29.46 -36.22
CA GLU A 502 -40.09 -29.98 -34.86
C GLU A 502 -39.56 -31.41 -34.58
N ILE A 503 -39.19 -31.60 -33.29
CA ILE A 503 -39.51 -32.69 -32.31
C ILE A 503 -39.99 -34.06 -32.84
N PRO A 504 -39.53 -35.17 -32.23
CA PRO A 504 -40.42 -35.84 -31.27
C PRO A 504 -39.75 -36.22 -29.93
N THR A 505 -40.60 -36.11 -28.91
CA THR A 505 -40.61 -36.73 -27.58
C THR A 505 -40.36 -38.23 -27.59
N ASP A 506 -39.73 -38.74 -26.52
CA ASP A 506 -40.22 -39.93 -25.84
C ASP A 506 -39.82 -39.95 -24.35
N GLU A 507 -40.80 -40.31 -23.55
CA GLU A 507 -40.82 -40.51 -22.10
C GLU A 507 -39.95 -41.69 -21.65
N VAL A 508 -39.62 -41.77 -20.34
CA VAL A 508 -40.00 -42.89 -19.46
C VAL A 508 -39.34 -42.79 -18.07
N SER A 509 -40.25 -42.69 -17.08
CA SER A 509 -40.27 -43.21 -15.71
C SER A 509 -39.19 -42.92 -14.67
N GLU A 510 -39.62 -42.12 -13.68
CA GLU A 510 -39.64 -42.38 -12.23
C GLU A 510 -39.00 -43.69 -11.69
N SER A 511 -38.20 -43.55 -10.63
CA SER A 511 -38.57 -44.18 -9.36
C SER A 511 -38.08 -43.36 -8.16
N VAL A 512 -39.04 -43.09 -7.28
CA VAL A 512 -38.92 -42.49 -5.95
C VAL A 512 -38.55 -43.58 -4.95
N THR A 513 -37.74 -43.27 -3.94
CA THR A 513 -38.00 -43.78 -2.59
C THR A 513 -37.57 -42.75 -1.54
N ASN A 514 -38.56 -42.41 -0.73
CA ASN A 514 -38.53 -41.60 0.49
C ASN A 514 -37.60 -42.16 1.56
N GLU A 515 -37.19 -41.31 2.50
CA GLU A 515 -37.50 -41.34 3.94
C GLU A 515 -36.71 -40.18 4.60
N THR A 516 -37.13 -39.40 5.60
CA THR A 516 -38.39 -39.17 6.32
C THR A 516 -38.12 -37.92 7.20
N GLU A 517 -39.12 -37.02 7.22
CA GLU A 517 -39.65 -36.10 8.26
C GLU A 517 -38.81 -35.80 9.55
N ILE A 518 -38.81 -34.59 10.15
CA ILE A 518 -39.90 -33.92 10.91
C ILE A 518 -39.46 -32.47 11.27
N PRO A 519 -40.39 -31.53 11.57
CA PRO A 519 -40.30 -30.12 11.24
C PRO A 519 -40.04 -29.20 12.45
N THR A 520 -39.98 -27.89 12.20
CA THR A 520 -40.56 -26.90 13.12
C THR A 520 -40.87 -25.60 12.38
N ASP A 521 -42.11 -25.18 12.54
CA ASP A 521 -42.69 -23.91 12.12
C ASP A 521 -41.95 -22.72 12.74
N ASN A 522 -41.84 -21.62 11.99
CA ASN A 522 -42.18 -20.32 12.56
C ASN A 522 -42.53 -19.30 11.46
N GLU A 523 -43.80 -18.91 11.45
CA GLU A 523 -44.36 -17.71 10.82
C GLU A 523 -43.84 -16.44 11.50
N SER A 524 -43.58 -15.40 10.70
CA SER A 524 -43.65 -13.96 11.04
C SER A 524 -43.13 -13.19 9.82
N SER A 525 -43.93 -12.88 8.80
CA SER A 525 -44.84 -11.73 8.67
C SER A 525 -44.18 -10.35 8.88
N GLU A 526 -44.16 -9.58 7.78
CA GLU A 526 -44.27 -8.11 7.68
C GLU A 526 -43.02 -7.29 8.10
N GLU A 527 -42.56 -6.21 7.45
CA GLU A 527 -43.13 -5.24 6.50
C GLU A 527 -42.02 -4.76 5.54
N ASP A 528 -42.34 -4.66 4.24
CA ASP A 528 -41.55 -3.93 3.24
C ASP A 528 -41.92 -2.44 3.30
N VAL A 529 -40.96 -1.58 3.64
CA VAL A 529 -41.06 -0.13 3.47
C VAL A 529 -40.03 0.28 2.41
N SER A 530 -40.54 0.56 1.22
CA SER A 530 -39.82 1.22 0.13
C SER A 530 -39.77 2.73 0.40
N GLU A 531 -38.57 3.28 0.61
CA GLU A 531 -38.34 4.72 0.56
C GLU A 531 -37.51 5.08 -0.67
N GLU A 532 -38.04 6.03 -1.44
CA GLU A 532 -37.53 6.56 -2.69
C GLU A 532 -36.25 7.40 -2.46
N VAL A 533 -35.24 7.19 -3.30
CA VAL A 533 -34.01 8.01 -3.32
C VAL A 533 -34.16 9.09 -4.38
N GLU A 534 -34.31 10.34 -3.96
CA GLU A 534 -34.06 11.52 -4.79
C GLU A 534 -32.56 11.71 -4.97
N THR A 535 -32.11 11.76 -6.23
CA THR A 535 -30.75 12.12 -6.63
C THR A 535 -30.67 13.62 -6.87
N ASP A 536 -29.86 14.33 -6.09
CA ASP A 536 -29.49 15.72 -6.35
C ASP A 536 -28.02 15.82 -6.82
N ASP A 537 -27.88 16.37 -8.02
CA ASP A 537 -26.63 16.70 -8.70
C ASP A 537 -25.82 17.77 -7.93
N VAL A 538 -24.55 17.50 -7.66
CA VAL A 538 -23.60 18.52 -7.16
C VAL A 538 -22.48 18.76 -8.16
N LYS A 539 -22.40 20.04 -8.53
CA LYS A 539 -21.45 20.67 -9.46
C LYS A 539 -20.01 20.63 -8.97
N GLU A 540 -19.15 20.34 -9.93
CA GLU A 540 -17.69 20.43 -9.93
C GLU A 540 -17.22 21.88 -9.66
N VAL A 541 -16.37 22.10 -8.66
CA VAL A 541 -15.63 23.35 -8.45
C VAL A 541 -14.13 23.03 -8.55
N LYS A 542 -13.49 23.64 -9.54
CA LYS A 542 -12.03 23.62 -9.77
C LYS A 542 -11.37 24.60 -8.81
N GLU A 543 -10.31 24.17 -8.14
CA GLU A 543 -9.42 25.05 -7.38
C GLU A 543 -7.99 24.95 -7.92
N SER A 544 -7.38 26.12 -8.03
CA SER A 544 -6.13 26.45 -8.72
C SER A 544 -4.91 26.27 -7.83
N GLU A 545 -3.84 25.70 -8.39
CA GLU A 545 -2.51 25.62 -7.77
C GLU A 545 -1.82 27.00 -7.77
N SER A 546 -1.23 27.39 -6.63
CA SER A 546 -0.28 28.50 -6.54
C SER A 546 1.08 28.00 -6.05
N GLU A 547 2.09 28.23 -6.86
CA GLU A 547 3.51 27.92 -6.64
C GLU A 547 4.09 28.73 -5.46
N THR A 548 5.05 28.14 -4.72
CA THR A 548 5.91 28.87 -3.79
C THR A 548 7.37 28.54 -4.06
N GLU A 549 8.15 29.60 -4.27
CA GLU A 549 9.59 29.62 -4.52
C GLU A 549 10.39 29.17 -3.29
N THR A 550 11.50 28.46 -3.53
CA THR A 550 12.50 28.10 -2.51
C THR A 550 13.74 28.99 -2.67
N GLU A 551 14.07 29.74 -1.62
CA GLU A 551 15.36 30.45 -1.48
C GLU A 551 16.43 29.51 -0.88
N ASN A 552 17.61 29.52 -1.49
CA ASN A 552 18.81 28.83 -1.05
C ASN A 552 19.54 29.61 0.05
N ILE A 553 19.86 28.97 1.17
CA ILE A 553 20.84 29.47 2.14
C ILE A 553 22.09 28.58 2.06
N LYS A 554 23.23 29.25 1.79
CA LYS A 554 24.59 28.72 1.92
C LYS A 554 25.00 28.80 3.38
N ASP A 555 25.68 27.79 3.89
CA ASP A 555 26.59 27.96 5.02
C ASP A 555 27.88 27.16 4.76
N ASP A 556 28.97 27.92 4.65
CA ASP A 556 30.34 27.50 4.88
C ASP A 556 30.54 27.30 6.40
N ASP A 557 31.28 26.28 6.82
CA ASP A 557 32.43 26.51 7.70
C ASP A 557 33.27 25.25 7.92
N ASP A 558 34.55 25.43 7.62
CA ASP A 558 35.67 24.59 8.02
C ASP A 558 35.90 24.69 9.54
N ASN A 559 36.29 23.58 10.19
CA ASN A 559 37.25 23.69 11.28
C ASN A 559 38.02 22.38 11.54
N GLU A 560 39.34 22.52 11.46
CA GLU A 560 40.37 21.55 11.78
C GLU A 560 40.65 21.45 13.30
N VAL A 561 40.80 20.20 13.73
CA VAL A 561 41.88 19.66 14.59
C VAL A 561 42.05 20.19 16.03
N LYS A 562 41.98 19.26 17.00
CA LYS A 562 43.12 18.87 17.88
C LYS A 562 42.84 17.60 18.68
N VAL A 563 43.84 16.73 18.69
CA VAL A 563 43.96 15.44 19.39
C VAL A 563 44.84 15.66 20.63
N GLU A 564 44.49 15.05 21.76
CA GLU A 564 45.42 14.63 22.82
C GLU A 564 44.99 13.27 23.42
N ASP A 565 45.99 12.43 23.66
CA ASP A 565 45.95 10.99 23.97
C ASP A 565 45.66 10.62 25.44
N ASN A 566 45.05 9.44 25.62
CA ASN A 566 45.47 8.29 26.46
C ASN A 566 44.30 7.63 27.21
N THR A 567 43.98 6.36 26.88
CA THR A 567 44.45 5.16 27.63
C THR A 567 43.86 3.88 27.03
N ASP A 568 44.71 2.86 27.01
CA ASP A 568 44.55 1.45 26.62
C ASP A 568 43.16 0.81 26.73
N GLU A 569 42.69 0.19 25.64
CA GLU A 569 42.02 -1.13 25.69
C GLU A 569 41.89 -1.79 24.30
N GLN A 570 42.32 -3.06 24.26
CA GLN A 570 42.13 -4.13 23.27
C GLN A 570 41.67 -3.80 21.83
N GLN A 571 42.63 -3.93 20.90
CA GLN A 571 42.45 -3.92 19.44
C GLN A 571 41.60 -5.13 18.98
N THR A 572 40.35 -4.88 18.58
CA THR A 572 39.63 -5.71 17.61
C THR A 572 39.61 -4.97 16.28
N THR A 573 40.22 -5.56 15.26
CA THR A 573 40.38 -4.96 13.93
C THR A 573 39.03 -4.93 13.21
N ARG A 574 38.29 -3.82 13.34
CA ARG A 574 37.15 -3.50 12.48
C ARG A 574 37.66 -2.78 11.23
N ILE A 575 37.56 -3.44 10.09
CA ILE A 575 37.71 -2.81 8.78
C ILE A 575 36.48 -1.91 8.59
N ILE A 576 36.66 -0.59 8.75
CA ILE A 576 35.65 0.40 8.41
C ILE A 576 35.85 0.75 6.94
N THR A 577 35.06 0.13 6.07
CA THR A 577 34.93 0.58 4.68
C THR A 577 34.13 1.88 4.69
N LYS A 578 34.80 3.03 4.54
CA LYS A 578 34.13 4.30 4.26
C LYS A 578 33.58 4.24 2.84
N THR A 579 32.31 3.91 2.68
CA THR A 579 31.61 4.07 1.41
C THR A 579 31.38 5.57 1.19
N LYS A 580 32.18 6.16 0.30
CA LYS A 580 31.96 7.52 -0.21
C LYS A 580 30.84 7.43 -1.24
N THR A 581 29.61 7.78 -0.85
CA THR A 581 28.50 7.91 -1.79
C THR A 581 28.79 9.10 -2.70
N VAL A 582 29.23 8.83 -3.93
CA VAL A 582 29.28 9.83 -5.00
C VAL A 582 27.88 9.93 -5.56
N VAL A 583 27.16 10.99 -5.21
CA VAL A 583 25.89 11.34 -5.85
C VAL A 583 26.24 11.84 -7.25
N ILE A 584 26.12 10.95 -8.24
CA ILE A 584 26.12 11.36 -9.65
C ILE A 584 24.71 11.86 -9.94
N ASN A 585 24.53 13.18 -9.96
CA ASN A 585 23.32 13.80 -10.50
C ASN A 585 23.28 13.51 -12.00
N LYS A 586 22.66 12.39 -12.37
CA LYS A 586 22.27 12.14 -13.75
C LYS A 586 20.97 12.90 -13.97
N GLU A 587 21.01 13.95 -14.79
CA GLU A 587 19.81 14.60 -15.32
C GLU A 587 18.92 13.55 -15.98
N THR A 588 17.92 13.08 -15.24
CA THR A 588 16.84 12.28 -15.80
C THR A 588 15.90 13.24 -16.51
N VAL A 589 15.99 13.27 -17.83
CA VAL A 589 14.93 13.79 -18.71
C VAL A 589 13.61 13.15 -18.26
N PRO A 590 12.55 13.94 -17.97
CA PRO A 590 11.31 13.38 -17.47
C PRO A 590 10.70 12.47 -18.54
N LYS A 591 10.66 11.17 -18.27
CA LYS A 591 9.80 10.25 -19.01
C LYS A 591 8.37 10.70 -18.76
N THR A 592 7.70 11.08 -19.84
CA THR A 592 6.29 11.45 -19.87
C THR A 592 5.46 10.42 -19.12
N LYS A 593 4.82 10.85 -18.03
CA LYS A 593 3.74 10.10 -17.38
C LYS A 593 2.67 9.83 -18.43
N LYS A 594 2.59 8.59 -18.95
CA LYS A 594 1.40 8.14 -19.67
C LYS A 594 0.28 8.04 -18.63
N LYS A 595 -0.70 8.92 -18.77
CA LYS A 595 -1.98 8.85 -18.06
C LYS A 595 -2.60 7.48 -18.32
N CYS A 596 -2.86 6.71 -17.27
CA CYS A 596 -3.78 5.58 -17.34
C CYS A 596 -5.14 6.11 -17.79
N TYR A 597 -5.58 5.71 -18.98
CA TYR A 597 -6.94 5.97 -19.42
C TYR A 597 -7.85 4.95 -18.74
N VAL A 598 -8.60 5.41 -17.74
CA VAL A 598 -9.77 4.68 -17.25
C VAL A 598 -10.80 4.66 -18.38
N LYS A 599 -11.06 3.48 -18.95
CA LYS A 599 -12.21 3.28 -19.83
C LYS A 599 -13.45 3.21 -18.96
N HIS A 600 -14.29 4.25 -19.01
CA HIS A 600 -15.68 4.12 -18.58
C HIS A 600 -16.40 3.20 -19.57
N HIS A 601 -16.95 2.10 -19.06
CA HIS A 601 -17.94 1.27 -19.74
C HIS A 601 -19.23 1.29 -18.94
#